data_AF-A0A5N9GSN0-F1
#
_entry.id   AF-A0A5N9GSN0-F1
#
_cell.length_a   1.000
_cell.length_b   1.000
_cell.length_c   1.000
_cell.angle_alpha   90.00
_cell.angle_beta   90.00
_cell.angle_gamma   90.00
#
_symmetry.space_group_name_H-M   'P 1'
#
loop_
_entity.id
_entity.type
_entity.pdbx_description
1 polymer ?
#
loop_
_entity_poly.entity_id
_entity_poly.type
_entity_poly.pdbx_seq_one_letter_code
_entity_poly.pdbx_strand_id
1 'polypeptide(L)' 'MDRQAQLTKPLGSLGRLESLSVQLAGIFGTERPSPQGKTVIVAAGDHGVVAQGVTGYPQEVTAQMVLN' A
#
# COMPACT_ATOMS: atom_id res chain seq x y z
N MET A 1 -14.17 17.87 0.76
CA MET A 1 -13.16 18.31 -0.24
C MET A 1 -12.78 19.78 -0.03
N ASP A 2 -13.69 20.58 0.51
CA ASP A 2 -13.59 22.04 0.63
C ASP A 2 -12.33 22.54 1.33
N ARG A 3 -11.91 21.90 2.43
CA ARG A 3 -10.65 22.26 3.11
C ARG A 3 -9.42 22.16 2.19
N GLN A 4 -9.33 21.13 1.35
CA GLN A 4 -8.17 20.90 0.48
C GLN A 4 -8.02 22.01 -0.59
N ALA A 5 -9.14 22.59 -1.02
CA ALA A 5 -9.19 23.69 -1.98
C ALA A 5 -8.82 25.06 -1.35
N GLN A 6 -8.91 25.18 -0.02
CA GLN A 6 -8.61 26.42 0.73
C GLN A 6 -7.17 26.49 1.27
N LEU A 7 -6.37 25.42 1.09
CA LEU A 7 -4.98 25.41 1.53
C LEU A 7 -4.14 26.39 0.70
N THR A 8 -3.13 27.00 1.33
CA THR A 8 -2.16 27.90 0.67
C THR A 8 -1.27 27.13 -0.30
N LYS A 9 -1.81 26.83 -1.48
CA LYS A 9 -1.16 26.15 -2.60
C LYS A 9 -1.91 26.49 -3.89
N PRO A 10 -1.26 26.48 -5.07
CA PRO A 10 -1.99 26.50 -6.33
C PRO A 10 -2.91 25.27 -6.44
N LEU A 11 -4.06 25.44 -7.10
CA LEU A 11 -4.99 24.34 -7.31
C LEU A 11 -4.30 23.19 -8.07
N GLY A 12 -4.41 21.97 -7.56
CA GLY A 12 -3.83 20.78 -8.16
C GLY A 12 -2.31 20.64 -8.03
N SER A 13 -1.60 21.56 -7.36
CA SER A 13 -0.13 21.54 -7.27
C SER A 13 0.43 20.33 -6.55
N LEU A 14 -0.38 19.61 -5.76
CA LEU A 14 0.04 18.37 -5.08
C LEU A 14 -0.44 17.10 -5.81
N GLY A 15 -1.11 17.24 -6.96
CA GLY A 15 -1.56 16.12 -7.80
C GLY A 15 -2.29 15.04 -7.01
N ARG A 16 -1.81 13.79 -7.10
CA ARG A 16 -2.40 12.61 -6.42
C ARG A 16 -2.43 12.74 -4.89
N LEU A 17 -1.57 13.56 -4.28
CA LEU A 17 -1.60 13.76 -2.83
C LEU A 17 -2.86 14.50 -2.37
N GLU A 18 -3.54 15.26 -3.25
CA GLU A 18 -4.80 15.92 -2.91
C GLU A 18 -5.96 14.95 -2.76
N SER A 19 -6.07 13.96 -3.65
CA SER A 19 -7.10 12.93 -3.53
C SER A 19 -6.80 11.94 -2.41
N LEU A 20 -5.51 11.61 -2.22
CA LEU A 20 -5.08 10.74 -1.12
C LEU A 20 -5.38 11.35 0.26
N SER A 21 -5.16 12.64 0.46
CA SER A 21 -5.46 13.29 1.75
C SER A 21 -6.95 13.26 2.09
N VAL A 22 -7.83 13.44 1.09
CA VAL A 22 -9.28 13.35 1.25
C VAL A 22 -9.71 11.91 1.55
N GLN A 23 -9.15 10.92 0.85
CA GLN A 23 -9.44 9.51 1.11
C GLN A 23 -9.03 9.11 2.54
N LEU A 24 -7.83 9.50 2.97
CA LEU A 24 -7.37 9.25 4.34
C LEU A 24 -8.26 9.94 5.37
N ALA A 25 -8.67 11.19 5.13
CA ALA A 25 -9.59 11.88 6.02
C ALA A 25 -10.93 11.14 6.16
N GLY A 26 -11.45 10.57 5.06
CA GLY A 26 -12.64 9.73 5.07
C GLY A 26 -12.48 8.42 5.83
N ILE A 27 -11.35 7.72 5.65
CA ILE A 27 -11.04 6.47 6.37
C ILE A 27 -10.91 6.71 7.88
N PHE A 28 -10.22 7.79 8.27
CA PHE A 28 -9.95 8.10 9.67
C PHE A 28 -11.06 8.91 10.35
N GLY A 29 -12.08 9.37 9.60
CA GLY A 29 -13.16 10.21 10.12
C GLY A 29 -12.71 11.58 10.65
N THR A 30 -11.58 12.10 10.19
CA THR A 30 -11.02 13.39 10.64
C THR A 30 -10.30 14.12 9.51
N GLU A 31 -10.42 15.45 9.47
CA GLU A 31 -9.80 16.28 8.44
C GLU A 31 -8.26 16.33 8.50
N ARG A 32 -7.68 15.92 9.63
CA ARG A 32 -6.24 15.91 9.88
C ARG A 32 -5.81 14.52 10.38
N PRO A 33 -5.85 13.50 9.50
CA PRO A 33 -5.47 12.15 9.90
C PRO A 33 -4.00 12.14 10.35
N SER A 34 -3.74 11.43 11.44
CA SER A 34 -2.37 11.11 11.91
C SER A 34 -2.23 9.59 11.96
N PRO A 35 -1.93 8.93 10.82
CA PRO A 35 -1.87 7.49 10.77
C PRO A 35 -0.73 6.94 11.64
N GLN A 36 -1.04 6.21 12.70
CA GLN A 36 -0.07 5.51 13.56
C GLN A 36 -0.13 3.98 13.35
N GLY A 37 0.75 3.21 14.02
CA GLY A 37 0.68 1.73 14.04
C GLY A 37 0.70 1.09 12.64
N LYS A 38 1.72 1.41 11.83
CA LYS A 38 1.84 0.88 10.47
C LYS A 38 2.31 -0.57 10.55
N THR A 39 1.63 -1.46 9.82
CA THR A 39 1.97 -2.88 9.75
C THR A 39 2.03 -3.32 8.30
N VAL A 40 2.99 -4.18 7.98
CA VAL A 40 3.08 -4.89 6.70
C VAL A 40 2.85 -6.37 7.00
N ILE A 41 1.93 -6.99 6.27
CA ILE A 41 1.66 -8.43 6.36
C ILE A 41 2.18 -9.05 5.06
N VAL A 42 3.24 -9.85 5.15
CA VAL A 42 3.77 -10.63 4.03
C VAL A 42 3.14 -12.02 4.10
N ALA A 43 2.24 -12.32 3.16
CA ALA A 43 1.66 -13.65 3.02
C ALA A 43 2.51 -14.46 2.03
N ALA A 44 2.91 -15.67 2.43
CA ALA A 44 3.68 -16.59 1.61
C ALA A 44 2.95 -17.93 1.47
N GLY A 45 3.02 -18.52 0.29
CA GLY A 45 2.38 -19.79 -0.02
C GLY A 45 2.92 -20.37 -1.32
N ASP A 46 3.06 -21.69 -1.35
CA ASP A 46 3.55 -22.40 -2.51
C ASP A 46 2.45 -22.68 -3.54
N HIS A 47 2.88 -22.88 -4.79
CA HIS A 47 1.98 -23.15 -5.90
C HIS A 47 2.40 -24.43 -6.65
N GLY A 48 1.49 -25.40 -6.77
CA GLY A 48 1.79 -26.69 -7.42
C GLY A 48 2.11 -26.59 -8.93
N VAL A 49 1.69 -25.51 -9.60
CA VAL A 49 1.98 -25.26 -11.02
C VAL A 49 3.48 -25.14 -11.32
N VAL A 50 4.32 -24.93 -10.30
CA VAL A 50 5.78 -24.95 -10.43
C VAL A 50 6.29 -26.26 -11.07
N ALA A 51 5.58 -27.38 -10.89
CA ALA A 51 5.91 -28.65 -11.55
C ALA A 51 5.88 -28.60 -13.09
N GLN A 52 5.25 -27.57 -13.67
CA GLN A 52 5.19 -27.34 -15.12
C GLN A 52 6.33 -26.44 -15.65
N GLY A 53 7.31 -26.08 -14.80
CA GLY A 53 8.48 -25.28 -15.23
C GLY A 53 8.17 -23.81 -15.51
N VAL A 54 7.13 -23.25 -14.88
CA VAL A 54 6.70 -21.85 -15.10
C VAL A 54 7.59 -20.78 -14.44
N THR A 55 8.63 -21.20 -13.71
CA THR A 55 9.56 -20.32 -12.98
C THR A 55 10.99 -20.86 -13.04
N GLY A 56 11.97 -19.97 -12.91
CA GLY A 56 13.39 -20.32 -12.81
C GLY A 56 13.87 -20.63 -11.38
N TYR A 57 13.00 -20.53 -10.37
CA TYR A 57 13.33 -20.74 -8.97
C TYR A 57 12.73 -22.05 -8.43
N PRO A 58 13.48 -22.84 -7.65
CA PRO A 58 12.94 -24.00 -6.92
C PRO A 58 11.80 -23.62 -5.96
N GLN A 59 10.88 -24.55 -5.72
CA GLN A 59 9.73 -24.34 -4.81
C GLN A 59 10.16 -24.01 -3.38
N GLU A 60 11.24 -24.62 -2.88
CA GLU A 60 11.77 -24.39 -1.52
C GLU A 60 12.18 -22.94 -1.22
N VAL A 61 12.36 -22.11 -2.26
CA VAL A 61 12.70 -20.69 -2.10
C VAL A 61 11.60 -19.95 -1.33
N THR A 62 10.33 -20.34 -1.45
CA THR A 62 9.24 -19.74 -0.66
C THR A 62 9.54 -19.82 0.84
N ALA A 63 9.87 -21.01 1.34
CA ALA A 63 10.18 -21.21 2.76
C ALA A 63 11.49 -20.52 3.16
N GLN A 64 12.51 -20.55 2.30
CA GLN A 64 13.78 -19.87 2.54
C GLN A 64 13.60 -18.35 2.70
N MET A 65 12.79 -17.72 1.84
CA MET A 65 12.54 -16.28 1.90
C MET A 65 11.66 -15.87 3.08
N VAL A 66 10.81 -16.76 3.59
CA VAL A 66 10.08 -16.53 4.84
C VAL A 66 11.03 -16.52 6.05
N LEU A 67 12.12 -17.28 6.00
CA LEU A 67 13.11 -17.40 7.07
C LEU A 67 14.28 -16.40 6.98
N ASN A 68 14.35 -15.62 5.90
CA ASN A 68 15.45 -14.68 5.63
C ASN A 68 15.43 -13.44 6.55
#